data_AF-A0A395S903-F1
#
_entry.id   AF-A0A395S903-F1
#
_cell.length_a   1.000
_cell.length_b   1.000
_cell.length_c   1.000
_cell.angle_alpha   90.00
_cell.angle_beta   90.00
_cell.angle_gamma   90.00
#
_symmetry.space_group_name_H-M   'P 1'
#
loop_
_entity.id
_entity.type
_entity.pdbx_description
1 polymer ?
#
loop_
_entity_poly.entity_id
_entity_poly.type
_entity_poly.pdbx_seq_one_letter_code
_entity_poly.pdbx_strand_id
1 'polypeptide(L)'
;MHSNIRALILYLLTSTVTASPAPAPTQTRPHQITIAARQPSTTEAPPQGWFTTTQNIATIGGTTDKYYTIPAQTIQIVIPTCVQTYEPDENGYLPPGTCNAHWNYYPSFSAAAVFAVLFAILTGVHVWQAARHKKSWCWVIIMAGIWETTAFTFRAISTKHQQSIGVLLVFQIFILLAPVWVNAYAYMTLGRMVYYFIPNHSLLGMPAVTLAAIFVGLDIVSFIVQLIGGSLAGPGSPPDEQLKAIHIYMGGIGLQEFFIVIFVILCIVFQRKMHEIRVEKGIKAFIASDWGKLVCALYVSLAMISIRIIYRLIEFSGGEGQDNPLVTHEVYFYILEAAPMFLALLTFNIVHPGKIMQGPLSDMPGLFSFIKDKVRGRKGKQLLDDQSDSNVEMGHRYEPTRTTESHIKEPSRYG
;
A
#
# COMPACT_ATOMS: atom_id res chain seq x y z
N MET A 1 -6.77 -15.57 -24.87
CA MET A 1 -5.53 -14.91 -24.41
C MET A 1 -4.27 -15.35 -25.18
N HIS A 2 -4.38 -15.94 -26.39
CA HIS A 2 -3.22 -16.40 -27.19
C HIS A 2 -3.08 -15.71 -28.55
N SER A 3 -4.07 -14.93 -29.00
CA SER A 3 -4.02 -14.26 -30.31
C SER A 3 -3.17 -12.98 -30.30
N ASN A 4 -3.13 -12.26 -29.18
CA ASN A 4 -2.47 -10.96 -29.09
C ASN A 4 -0.96 -11.05 -28.85
N ILE A 5 -0.46 -12.21 -28.39
CA ILE A 5 0.98 -12.45 -28.19
C ILE A 5 1.65 -12.84 -29.51
N ARG A 6 0.95 -13.56 -30.40
CA ARG A 6 1.47 -13.89 -31.74
C ARG A 6 1.56 -12.68 -32.66
N ALA A 7 0.66 -11.72 -32.55
CA ALA A 7 0.70 -10.48 -33.31
C ALA A 7 1.90 -9.58 -32.92
N LEU A 8 2.25 -9.55 -31.62
CA LEU A 8 3.40 -8.79 -31.12
C LEU A 8 4.74 -9.42 -31.53
N ILE A 9 4.81 -10.75 -31.57
CA ILE A 9 6.02 -11.49 -31.98
C ILE A 9 6.23 -11.44 -33.50
N LEU A 10 5.16 -11.45 -34.31
CA LEU A 10 5.29 -11.26 -35.76
C LEU A 10 5.74 -9.83 -36.13
N TYR A 11 5.31 -8.82 -35.37
CA TYR A 11 5.69 -7.42 -35.62
C TYR A 11 7.17 -7.14 -35.30
N LEU A 12 7.77 -7.93 -34.40
CA LEU A 12 9.17 -7.83 -34.01
C LEU A 12 10.14 -8.58 -34.95
N LEU A 13 9.63 -9.41 -35.87
CA LEU A 13 10.45 -10.28 -36.73
C LEU A 13 10.53 -9.85 -38.21
N THR A 14 9.85 -8.77 -38.64
CA THR A 14 9.77 -8.40 -40.08
C THR A 14 10.43 -7.07 -40.46
N SER A 15 11.21 -6.43 -39.59
CA SER A 15 11.96 -5.21 -39.95
C SER A 15 13.35 -5.53 -40.49
N THR A 16 13.41 -6.15 -41.68
CA THR A 16 14.61 -6.10 -42.52
C THR A 16 14.60 -4.77 -43.28
N VAL A 17 15.45 -3.83 -42.87
CA VAL A 17 15.65 -2.57 -43.60
C VAL A 17 16.63 -2.83 -44.74
N THR A 18 16.11 -2.85 -45.96
CA THR A 18 16.88 -2.75 -47.21
C THR A 18 17.55 -1.37 -47.27
N ALA A 19 18.86 -1.36 -47.44
CA ALA A 19 19.65 -0.16 -47.68
C ALA A 19 19.32 0.45 -49.05
N SER A 20 19.07 1.76 -49.07
CA SER A 20 19.07 2.59 -50.28
C SER A 20 20.10 3.70 -50.10
N PRO A 21 20.89 4.06 -51.12
CA PRO A 21 22.11 4.85 -50.95
C PRO A 21 21.77 6.35 -50.84
N ALA A 22 22.28 7.00 -49.78
CA ALA A 22 22.26 8.45 -49.62
C ALA A 22 23.70 8.98 -49.53
N PRO A 23 23.92 10.24 -49.94
CA PRO A 23 25.14 10.68 -50.63
C PRO A 23 26.35 10.86 -49.69
N ALA A 24 27.53 10.80 -50.30
CA ALA A 24 28.83 10.87 -49.63
C ALA A 24 28.94 12.05 -48.64
N PRO A 25 29.41 11.82 -47.40
CA PRO A 25 29.63 12.91 -46.45
C PRO A 25 30.90 13.68 -46.82
N THR A 26 30.73 14.97 -47.05
CA THR A 26 31.77 16.00 -47.00
C THR A 26 32.55 15.87 -45.70
N GLN A 27 33.89 15.82 -45.78
CA GLN A 27 34.80 15.80 -44.63
C GLN A 27 34.56 17.01 -43.71
N THR A 28 33.85 16.81 -42.60
CA THR A 28 33.91 17.70 -41.44
C THR A 28 34.96 17.16 -40.48
N ARG A 29 35.86 18.07 -40.04
CA ARG A 29 37.01 17.79 -39.16
C ARG A 29 36.59 16.97 -37.94
N PRO A 30 37.39 15.96 -37.51
CA PRO A 30 37.07 15.18 -36.32
C PRO A 30 37.13 16.10 -35.09
N HIS A 31 36.02 16.18 -34.33
CA HIS A 31 36.08 16.68 -32.96
C HIS A 31 36.95 15.71 -32.15
N GLN A 32 38.08 16.21 -31.65
CA GLN A 32 39.06 15.41 -30.91
C GLN A 32 38.51 15.08 -29.52
N ILE A 33 37.83 13.94 -29.39
CA ILE A 33 37.45 13.37 -28.09
C ILE A 33 38.73 12.90 -27.41
N THR A 34 39.18 13.63 -26.39
CA THR A 34 40.35 13.22 -25.59
C THR A 34 39.83 12.50 -24.35
N ILE A 35 40.08 11.19 -24.27
CA ILE A 35 39.81 10.39 -23.07
C ILE A 35 40.94 10.68 -22.07
N ALA A 36 40.63 11.31 -20.94
CA ALA A 36 41.63 11.54 -19.88
C ALA A 36 42.02 10.21 -19.21
N ALA A 37 43.31 9.94 -19.08
CA ALA A 37 43.81 8.77 -18.37
C ALA A 37 43.55 8.88 -16.86
N ARG A 38 43.28 7.73 -16.21
CA ARG A 38 43.11 7.60 -14.75
C ARG A 38 44.30 8.22 -14.02
N GLN A 39 44.11 9.34 -13.33
CA GLN A 39 45.11 9.84 -12.38
C GLN A 39 45.00 9.05 -11.07
N PRO A 40 46.03 8.30 -10.65
CA PRO A 40 46.06 7.75 -9.30
C PRO A 40 46.31 8.89 -8.31
N SER A 41 45.37 9.11 -7.38
CA SER A 41 45.60 9.98 -6.23
C SER A 41 46.69 9.37 -5.36
N THR A 42 47.84 10.05 -5.28
CA THR A 42 48.91 9.69 -4.36
C THR A 42 48.65 10.31 -2.99
N THR A 43 48.82 9.48 -1.96
CA THR A 43 48.98 9.85 -0.54
C THR A 43 47.69 10.15 0.22
N GLU A 44 47.08 9.10 0.80
CA GLU A 44 46.49 9.09 2.15
C GLU A 44 46.06 7.65 2.47
N ALA A 45 45.94 7.31 3.75
CA ALA A 45 45.43 6.01 4.21
C ALA A 45 44.12 5.65 3.47
N PRO A 46 43.82 4.36 3.23
CA PRO A 46 42.62 3.99 2.48
C PRO A 46 41.39 4.66 3.11
N PRO A 47 40.63 5.49 2.36
CA PRO A 47 39.49 6.19 2.91
C PRO A 47 38.45 5.17 3.37
N GLN A 48 37.87 5.39 4.55
CA GLN A 48 36.79 4.55 5.07
C GLN A 48 35.45 4.97 4.43
N GLY A 49 34.72 4.01 3.84
CA GLY A 49 33.34 4.20 3.39
C GLY A 49 33.16 4.42 1.88
N TRP A 50 32.01 4.99 1.51
CA TRP A 50 31.68 5.34 0.13
C TRP A 50 32.42 6.61 -0.26
N PHE A 51 33.23 6.56 -1.31
CA PHE A 51 33.76 7.77 -1.91
C PHE A 51 33.27 7.94 -3.33
N THR A 52 32.78 9.15 -3.54
CA THR A 52 32.28 9.60 -4.82
C THR A 52 33.47 9.96 -5.69
N THR A 53 33.80 9.13 -6.68
CA THR A 53 34.85 9.47 -7.64
C THR A 53 34.20 10.15 -8.84
N THR A 54 34.45 11.44 -8.98
CA THR A 54 34.07 12.17 -10.18
C THR A 54 35.03 11.79 -11.30
N GLN A 55 34.54 10.98 -12.26
CA GLN A 55 35.30 10.64 -13.45
C GLN A 55 34.91 11.59 -14.59
N ASN A 56 35.89 12.37 -15.07
CA ASN A 56 35.76 13.12 -16.31
C ASN A 56 35.86 12.14 -17.48
N ILE A 57 34.73 11.73 -18.04
CA ILE A 57 34.71 10.70 -19.09
C ILE A 57 34.97 11.31 -20.46
N ALA A 58 34.51 12.54 -20.70
CA ALA A 58 34.80 13.28 -21.92
C ALA A 58 34.66 14.79 -21.71
N THR A 59 35.62 15.56 -22.21
CA THR A 59 35.46 17.01 -22.41
C THR A 59 35.17 17.24 -23.89
N ILE A 60 33.97 17.73 -24.18
CA ILE A 60 33.60 18.20 -25.51
C ILE A 60 34.19 19.61 -25.66
N GLY A 61 35.20 19.75 -26.52
CA GLY A 61 35.82 21.03 -26.80
C GLY A 61 34.78 22.04 -27.32
N GLY A 62 34.78 23.24 -26.75
CA GLY A 62 33.90 24.32 -27.17
C GLY A 62 34.25 24.84 -28.57
N THR A 63 33.28 25.41 -29.27
CA THR A 63 33.48 25.99 -30.60
C THR A 63 33.03 27.44 -30.62
N THR A 64 33.88 28.32 -31.13
CA THR A 64 33.57 29.74 -31.36
C THR A 64 33.40 30.00 -32.84
N ASP A 65 32.22 30.48 -33.23
CA ASP A 65 31.95 31.04 -34.55
C ASP A 65 31.75 32.56 -34.46
N LYS A 66 31.73 33.24 -35.62
CA LYS A 66 31.60 34.71 -35.72
C LYS A 66 30.34 35.29 -35.04
N TYR A 67 29.33 34.47 -34.78
CA TYR A 67 28.02 34.88 -34.25
C TYR A 67 27.71 34.33 -32.85
N TYR A 68 28.42 33.31 -32.37
CA TYR A 68 28.20 32.73 -31.03
C TYR A 68 29.39 31.87 -30.57
N THR A 69 29.57 31.76 -29.25
CA THR A 69 30.57 30.87 -28.63
C THR A 69 29.86 29.82 -27.79
N ILE A 70 30.13 28.54 -28.06
CA ILE A 70 29.73 27.43 -27.19
C ILE A 70 30.92 27.10 -26.29
N PRO A 71 30.80 27.28 -24.96
CA PRO A 71 31.87 26.91 -24.04
C PRO A 71 32.07 25.39 -24.03
N ALA A 72 33.30 24.95 -23.74
CA ALA A 72 33.60 23.53 -23.59
C ALA A 72 32.74 22.91 -22.48
N GLN A 73 32.12 21.77 -22.77
CA GLN A 73 31.31 21.04 -21.79
C GLN A 73 32.05 19.79 -21.37
N THR A 74 32.21 19.61 -20.05
CA THR A 74 32.77 18.37 -19.51
C THR A 74 31.65 17.48 -19.02
N ILE A 75 31.58 16.27 -19.54
CA ILE A 75 30.69 15.22 -19.05
C ILE A 75 31.40 14.57 -17.86
N GLN A 76 30.92 14.90 -16.67
CA GLN A 76 31.34 14.25 -15.44
C GLN A 76 30.36 13.13 -15.11
N ILE A 77 30.87 11.90 -15.04
CA ILE A 77 30.12 10.81 -14.43
C ILE A 77 30.65 10.64 -13.03
N VAL A 78 29.76 10.79 -12.09
CA VAL A 78 30.02 10.56 -10.69
C VAL A 78 29.84 9.06 -10.44
N ILE A 79 30.94 8.33 -10.28
CA ILE A 79 30.92 6.90 -9.98
C ILE A 79 31.16 6.76 -8.47
N PRO A 80 30.14 6.35 -7.68
CA PRO A 80 30.37 5.97 -6.31
C PRO A 80 31.19 4.68 -6.32
N THR A 81 32.46 4.77 -5.95
CA THR A 81 33.32 3.61 -5.75
C THR A 81 33.44 3.37 -4.26
N CYS A 82 33.07 2.16 -3.87
CA CYS A 82 33.09 1.73 -2.49
C CYS A 82 34.26 0.76 -2.33
N VAL A 83 35.25 1.09 -1.51
CA VAL A 83 36.37 0.19 -1.23
C VAL A 83 36.12 -0.45 0.11
N GLN A 84 36.00 -1.78 0.10
CA GLN A 84 35.84 -2.54 1.32
C GLN A 84 37.17 -2.60 2.06
N THR A 85 37.23 -2.00 3.26
CA THR A 85 38.43 -1.98 4.11
C THR A 85 38.34 -2.95 5.28
N TYR A 86 37.16 -3.51 5.55
CA TYR A 86 36.89 -4.44 6.64
C TYR A 86 36.44 -5.80 6.09
N GLU A 87 36.99 -6.88 6.65
CA GLU A 87 36.51 -8.24 6.37
C GLU A 87 35.22 -8.50 7.18
N PRO A 88 34.14 -9.01 6.55
CA PRO A 88 32.92 -9.36 7.26
C PRO A 88 33.14 -10.49 8.27
N ASP A 89 32.38 -10.49 9.37
CA ASP A 89 32.39 -11.58 10.33
C ASP A 89 31.71 -12.86 9.79
N GLU A 90 31.61 -13.92 10.61
CA GLU A 90 30.95 -15.19 10.24
C GLU A 90 29.50 -15.01 9.73
N ASN A 91 28.77 -14.03 10.27
CA ASN A 91 27.40 -13.71 9.88
C ASN A 91 27.33 -12.62 8.79
N GLY A 92 28.49 -12.11 8.34
CA GLY A 92 28.63 -11.05 7.36
C GLY A 92 28.46 -9.64 7.90
N TYR A 93 28.57 -9.42 9.22
CA TYR A 93 28.46 -8.10 9.83
C TYR A 93 29.66 -7.23 9.49
N LEU A 94 29.37 -5.94 9.26
CA LEU A 94 30.34 -4.88 9.07
C LEU A 94 29.91 -3.64 9.85
N PRO A 95 30.85 -2.85 10.39
CA PRO A 95 30.52 -1.62 11.10
C PRO A 95 29.70 -0.64 10.24
N PRO A 96 28.72 0.07 10.82
CA PRO A 96 27.94 1.07 10.10
C PRO A 96 28.84 2.13 9.44
N GLY A 97 28.45 2.60 8.25
CA GLY A 97 29.23 3.56 7.47
C GLY A 97 30.35 2.95 6.61
N THR A 98 30.63 1.65 6.76
CA THR A 98 31.55 0.93 5.88
C THR A 98 30.88 0.42 4.61
N CYS A 99 31.68 0.02 3.63
CA CYS A 99 31.18 -0.50 2.36
C CYS A 99 30.36 -1.78 2.57
N ASN A 100 29.23 -1.94 1.88
CA ASN A 100 28.33 -3.12 2.04
C ASN A 100 27.84 -3.37 3.49
N ALA A 101 27.94 -2.38 4.38
CA ALA A 101 27.24 -2.41 5.66
C ALA A 101 25.76 -2.08 5.41
N HIS A 102 24.90 -3.10 5.52
CA HIS A 102 23.46 -2.95 5.30
C HIS A 102 22.65 -2.75 6.59
N TRP A 103 23.31 -2.88 7.75
CA TRP A 103 22.70 -2.70 9.07
C TRP A 103 23.41 -1.59 9.83
N ASN A 104 22.64 -0.80 10.57
CA ASN A 104 23.16 0.25 11.47
C ASN A 104 23.46 -0.27 12.88
N TYR A 105 23.26 -1.57 13.13
CA TYR A 105 23.53 -2.29 14.38
C TYR A 105 23.75 -3.77 14.10
N TYR A 106 24.18 -4.55 15.11
CA TYR A 106 24.26 -6.00 15.01
C TYR A 106 22.87 -6.63 15.27
N PRO A 107 22.20 -7.23 14.26
CA PRO A 107 20.83 -7.70 14.42
C PRO A 107 20.74 -9.02 15.21
N SER A 108 19.72 -9.15 16.05
CA SER A 108 19.51 -10.32 16.91
C SER A 108 18.69 -11.42 16.20
N PHE A 109 19.34 -12.56 15.93
CA PHE A 109 18.67 -13.75 15.39
C PHE A 109 17.53 -14.21 16.30
N SER A 110 17.78 -14.32 17.61
CA SER A 110 16.81 -14.84 18.57
C SER A 110 15.56 -13.96 18.64
N ALA A 111 15.72 -12.64 18.63
CA ALA A 111 14.58 -11.72 18.64
C ALA A 111 13.74 -11.85 17.35
N ALA A 112 14.40 -11.93 16.18
CA ALA A 112 13.71 -12.11 14.90
C ALA A 112 12.95 -13.44 14.85
N ALA A 113 13.57 -14.53 15.33
CA ALA A 113 12.97 -15.86 15.37
C ALA A 113 11.75 -15.91 16.30
N VAL A 114 11.81 -15.27 17.48
CA VAL A 114 10.66 -15.21 18.41
C VAL A 114 9.47 -14.52 17.74
N PHE A 115 9.66 -13.36 17.12
CA PHE A 115 8.57 -12.67 16.43
C PHE A 115 8.05 -13.46 15.22
N ALA A 116 8.92 -14.14 14.47
CA ALA A 116 8.48 -15.01 13.37
C ALA A 116 7.53 -16.12 13.88
N VAL A 117 7.88 -16.78 14.99
CA VAL A 117 7.03 -17.81 15.62
C VAL A 117 5.73 -17.20 16.15
N LEU A 118 5.78 -16.04 16.79
CA LEU A 118 4.58 -15.35 17.30
C LEU A 118 3.60 -15.00 16.18
N PHE A 119 4.07 -14.43 15.07
CA PHE A 119 3.22 -14.14 13.91
C PHE A 119 2.71 -15.42 13.22
N ALA A 120 3.52 -16.48 13.16
CA ALA A 120 3.08 -17.77 12.63
C ALA A 120 1.93 -18.35 13.46
N ILE A 121 2.02 -18.28 14.79
CA ILE A 121 0.95 -18.71 15.70
C ILE A 121 -0.32 -17.88 15.48
N LEU A 122 -0.23 -16.54 15.47
CA LEU A 122 -1.39 -15.68 15.22
C LEU A 122 -2.03 -15.96 13.86
N THR A 123 -1.23 -16.22 12.83
CA THR A 123 -1.69 -16.59 11.49
C THR A 123 -2.44 -17.92 11.52
N GLY A 124 -1.89 -18.93 12.21
CA GLY A 124 -2.55 -20.23 12.40
C GLY A 124 -3.90 -20.10 13.11
N VAL A 125 -3.99 -19.25 14.14
CA VAL A 125 -5.26 -18.97 14.83
C VAL A 125 -6.26 -18.29 13.89
N HIS A 126 -5.85 -17.29 13.11
CA HIS A 126 -6.72 -16.64 12.12
C HIS A 126 -7.23 -17.61 11.05
N VAL A 127 -6.37 -18.52 10.57
CA VAL A 127 -6.76 -19.59 9.61
C VAL A 127 -7.80 -20.51 10.25
N TRP A 128 -7.57 -20.95 11.48
CA TRP A 128 -8.53 -21.79 12.22
C TRP A 128 -9.86 -21.06 12.44
N GLN A 129 -9.84 -19.78 12.84
CA GLN A 129 -11.04 -18.97 13.04
C GLN A 129 -11.81 -18.75 11.73
N ALA A 130 -11.12 -18.46 10.63
CA ALA A 130 -11.73 -18.31 9.32
C ALA A 130 -12.43 -19.60 8.86
N ALA A 131 -11.79 -20.76 9.06
CA ALA A 131 -12.36 -22.07 8.76
C ALA A 131 -13.56 -22.38 9.67
N ARG A 132 -13.44 -22.13 10.98
CA ARG A 132 -14.49 -22.42 11.98
C ARG A 132 -15.75 -21.57 11.80
N HIS A 133 -15.59 -20.32 11.38
CA HIS A 133 -16.68 -19.36 11.18
C HIS A 133 -17.15 -19.26 9.72
N LYS A 134 -16.48 -19.96 8.80
CA LYS A 134 -16.79 -19.98 7.35
C LYS A 134 -16.86 -18.58 6.74
N LYS A 135 -15.96 -17.68 7.16
CA LYS A 135 -15.90 -16.30 6.67
C LYS A 135 -14.78 -16.14 5.66
N SER A 136 -15.14 -16.17 4.38
CA SER A 136 -14.18 -16.11 3.27
C SER A 136 -13.35 -14.83 3.30
N TRP A 137 -13.95 -13.69 3.67
CA TRP A 137 -13.27 -12.39 3.71
C TRP A 137 -12.15 -12.28 4.77
N CYS A 138 -12.04 -13.24 5.70
CA CYS A 138 -10.92 -13.32 6.64
C CYS A 138 -9.58 -13.68 5.98
N TRP A 139 -9.57 -14.07 4.69
CA TRP A 139 -8.32 -14.26 3.95
C TRP A 139 -7.41 -13.01 3.97
N VAL A 140 -8.00 -11.81 4.06
CA VAL A 140 -7.26 -10.52 4.09
C VAL A 140 -6.36 -10.42 5.32
N ILE A 141 -6.88 -10.74 6.52
CA ILE A 141 -6.07 -10.71 7.75
C ILE A 141 -5.10 -11.90 7.83
N ILE A 142 -5.44 -13.02 7.21
CA ILE A 142 -4.51 -14.16 7.07
C ILE A 142 -3.31 -13.75 6.22
N MET A 143 -3.51 -13.02 5.12
CA MET A 143 -2.39 -12.51 4.31
C MET A 143 -1.51 -11.53 5.07
N ALA A 144 -2.10 -10.67 5.90
CA ALA A 144 -1.32 -9.82 6.80
C ALA A 144 -0.39 -10.65 7.69
N GLY A 145 -0.92 -11.70 8.33
CA GLY A 145 -0.14 -12.59 9.19
C GLY A 145 0.95 -13.37 8.44
N ILE A 146 0.66 -13.86 7.22
CA ILE A 146 1.64 -14.53 6.36
C ILE A 146 2.79 -13.56 6.01
N TRP A 147 2.47 -12.30 5.69
CA TRP A 147 3.47 -11.30 5.30
C TRP A 147 4.33 -10.90 6.49
N GLU A 148 3.76 -10.69 7.67
CA GLU A 148 4.54 -10.48 8.91
C GLU A 148 5.43 -11.70 9.23
N THR A 149 4.89 -12.92 9.15
CA THR A 149 5.66 -14.14 9.39
C THR A 149 6.83 -14.26 8.41
N THR A 150 6.59 -13.95 7.13
CA THR A 150 7.62 -13.97 6.09
C THR A 150 8.67 -12.90 6.35
N ALA A 151 8.25 -11.68 6.70
CA ALA A 151 9.16 -10.59 7.04
C ALA A 151 10.12 -11.01 8.16
N PHE A 152 9.60 -11.49 9.30
CA PHE A 152 10.45 -11.88 10.44
C PHE A 152 11.28 -13.14 10.17
N THR A 153 10.81 -14.05 9.32
CA THR A 153 11.62 -15.19 8.86
C THR A 153 12.82 -14.70 8.04
N PHE A 154 12.60 -13.81 7.07
CA PHE A 154 13.68 -13.24 6.28
C PHE A 154 14.57 -12.31 7.10
N ARG A 155 14.05 -11.65 8.15
CA ARG A 155 14.85 -10.93 9.13
C ARG A 155 15.78 -11.87 9.89
N ALA A 156 15.29 -13.03 10.34
CA ALA A 156 16.12 -14.02 11.02
C ALA A 156 17.23 -14.53 10.10
N ILE A 157 16.90 -14.82 8.83
CA ILE A 157 17.89 -15.25 7.83
C ILE A 157 18.90 -14.13 7.54
N SER A 158 18.47 -12.87 7.42
CA SER A 158 19.37 -11.75 7.13
C SER A 158 20.33 -11.46 8.29
N THR A 159 20.00 -11.83 9.53
CA THR A 159 20.96 -11.72 10.65
C THR A 159 22.20 -12.63 10.49
N LYS A 160 22.07 -13.71 9.72
CA LYS A 160 23.13 -14.69 9.40
C LYS A 160 23.77 -14.48 8.02
N HIS A 161 23.08 -13.76 7.14
CA HIS A 161 23.52 -13.46 5.78
C HIS A 161 23.45 -11.95 5.53
N GLN A 162 24.16 -11.17 6.35
CA GLN A 162 24.00 -9.72 6.39
C GLN A 162 24.46 -9.02 5.10
N GLN A 163 25.34 -9.64 4.33
CA GLN A 163 25.81 -9.16 3.03
C GLN A 163 24.82 -9.41 1.87
N SER A 164 23.71 -10.13 2.14
CA SER A 164 22.72 -10.43 1.10
C SER A 164 21.66 -9.33 1.02
N ILE A 165 21.86 -8.38 0.10
CA ILE A 165 20.86 -7.33 -0.17
C ILE A 165 19.51 -7.91 -0.59
N GLY A 166 19.49 -9.06 -1.27
CA GLY A 166 18.25 -9.73 -1.68
C GLY A 166 17.43 -10.20 -0.48
N VAL A 167 18.05 -10.84 0.52
CA VAL A 167 17.35 -11.29 1.73
C VAL A 167 16.83 -10.08 2.52
N LEU A 168 17.65 -9.03 2.65
CA LEU A 168 17.23 -7.80 3.32
C LEU A 168 16.06 -7.12 2.61
N LEU A 169 16.09 -7.03 1.29
CA LEU A 169 15.04 -6.45 0.46
C LEU A 169 13.72 -7.22 0.64
N VAL A 170 13.76 -8.54 0.68
CA VAL A 170 12.56 -9.35 0.93
C VAL A 170 11.97 -9.04 2.31
N PHE A 171 12.80 -8.96 3.36
CA PHE A 171 12.35 -8.52 4.68
C PHE A 171 11.71 -7.13 4.63
N GLN A 172 12.39 -6.15 4.02
CA GLN A 172 11.91 -4.75 3.92
C GLN A 172 10.58 -4.64 3.17
N ILE A 173 10.41 -5.36 2.06
CA ILE A 173 9.16 -5.37 1.32
C ILE A 173 8.05 -5.94 2.21
N PHE A 174 8.22 -7.15 2.76
CA PHE A 174 7.14 -7.77 3.51
C PHE A 174 6.78 -7.01 4.79
N ILE A 175 7.77 -6.47 5.52
CA ILE A 175 7.48 -5.71 6.73
C ILE A 175 6.68 -4.45 6.37
N LEU A 176 7.08 -3.69 5.35
CA LEU A 176 6.39 -2.46 4.94
C LEU A 176 4.98 -2.69 4.42
N LEU A 177 4.77 -3.82 3.75
CA LEU A 177 3.50 -4.08 3.08
C LEU A 177 2.45 -4.76 3.97
N ALA A 178 2.87 -5.51 4.98
CA ALA A 178 1.95 -6.27 5.83
C ALA A 178 0.85 -5.42 6.52
N PRO A 179 1.10 -4.20 7.03
CA PRO A 179 0.06 -3.36 7.66
C PRO A 179 -1.09 -2.97 6.76
N VAL A 180 -0.83 -2.82 5.46
CA VAL A 180 -1.88 -2.44 4.49
C VAL A 180 -3.01 -3.46 4.50
N TRP A 181 -2.68 -4.75 4.70
CA TRP A 181 -3.66 -5.81 4.85
C TRP A 181 -4.45 -5.71 6.16
N VAL A 182 -3.81 -5.33 7.27
CA VAL A 182 -4.49 -5.12 8.56
C VAL A 182 -5.46 -3.93 8.48
N ASN A 183 -5.02 -2.83 7.87
CA ASN A 183 -5.88 -1.67 7.58
C ASN A 183 -7.07 -2.06 6.72
N ALA A 184 -6.84 -2.75 5.59
CA ALA A 184 -7.90 -3.21 4.72
C ALA A 184 -8.92 -4.08 5.47
N TYR A 185 -8.46 -4.97 6.36
CA TYR A 185 -9.34 -5.77 7.19
C TYR A 185 -10.16 -4.93 8.18
N ALA A 186 -9.58 -3.91 8.81
CA ALA A 186 -10.31 -2.97 9.67
C ALA A 186 -11.39 -2.21 8.90
N TYR A 187 -11.07 -1.70 7.69
CA TYR A 187 -12.02 -1.02 6.80
C TYR A 187 -13.18 -1.92 6.40
N MET A 188 -12.87 -3.16 6.01
CA MET A 188 -13.88 -4.18 5.68
C MET A 188 -14.73 -4.56 6.89
N THR A 189 -14.13 -4.64 8.08
CA THR A 189 -14.85 -4.95 9.32
C THR A 189 -15.87 -3.87 9.66
N LEU A 190 -15.49 -2.59 9.65
CA LEU A 190 -16.44 -1.49 9.87
C LEU A 190 -17.53 -1.48 8.80
N GLY A 191 -17.19 -1.65 7.53
CA GLY A 191 -18.18 -1.75 6.46
C GLY A 191 -19.20 -2.85 6.76
N ARG A 192 -18.75 -4.05 7.13
CA ARG A 192 -19.65 -5.17 7.50
C ARG A 192 -20.47 -4.87 8.74
N MET A 193 -19.92 -4.17 9.72
CA MET A 193 -20.68 -3.71 10.89
C MET A 193 -21.77 -2.72 10.52
N VAL A 194 -21.50 -1.76 9.62
CA VAL A 194 -22.53 -0.84 9.09
C VAL A 194 -23.63 -1.63 8.38
N TYR A 195 -23.26 -2.62 7.55
CA TYR A 195 -24.25 -3.45 6.86
C TYR A 195 -25.06 -4.32 7.82
N TYR A 196 -24.44 -4.89 8.86
CA TYR A 196 -25.12 -5.82 9.75
C TYR A 196 -25.98 -5.13 10.83
N PHE A 197 -25.48 -4.05 11.43
CA PHE A 197 -26.11 -3.44 12.60
C PHE A 197 -27.01 -2.23 12.28
N ILE A 198 -26.79 -1.52 11.17
CA ILE A 198 -27.60 -0.35 10.81
C ILE A 198 -28.73 -0.76 9.86
N PRO A 199 -30.01 -0.45 10.18
CA PRO A 199 -31.15 -0.84 9.34
C PRO A 199 -31.07 -0.35 7.89
N ASN A 200 -30.53 0.85 7.67
CA ASN A 200 -30.41 1.44 6.34
C ASN A 200 -29.11 1.05 5.60
N HIS A 201 -28.31 0.13 6.17
CA HIS A 201 -27.04 -0.37 5.60
C HIS A 201 -26.04 0.71 5.12
N SER A 202 -26.17 1.92 5.66
CA SER A 202 -25.46 3.11 5.21
C SER A 202 -25.05 4.00 6.38
N LEU A 203 -23.90 4.64 6.20
CA LEU A 203 -23.31 5.59 7.14
C LEU A 203 -23.02 6.88 6.36
N LEU A 204 -23.46 8.03 6.89
CA LEU A 204 -23.33 9.34 6.20
C LEU A 204 -23.89 9.35 4.76
N GLY A 205 -24.98 8.61 4.50
CA GLY A 205 -25.58 8.50 3.16
C GLY A 205 -24.81 7.61 2.18
N MET A 206 -23.65 7.08 2.58
CA MET A 206 -22.86 6.16 1.77
C MET A 206 -23.18 4.69 2.11
N PRO A 207 -23.35 3.82 1.10
CA PRO A 207 -23.48 2.38 1.33
C PRO A 207 -22.22 1.81 1.98
N ALA A 208 -22.41 0.86 2.89
CA ALA A 208 -21.34 0.20 3.63
C ALA A 208 -20.22 -0.40 2.73
N VAL A 209 -20.61 -0.97 1.59
CA VAL A 209 -19.70 -1.59 0.60
C VAL A 209 -18.78 -0.54 -0.03
N THR A 210 -19.34 0.63 -0.34
CA THR A 210 -18.63 1.74 -0.98
C THR A 210 -17.65 2.38 0.00
N LEU A 211 -18.04 2.53 1.28
CA LEU A 211 -17.18 3.08 2.32
C LEU A 211 -15.90 2.25 2.46
N ALA A 212 -16.01 0.94 2.68
CA ALA A 212 -14.84 0.08 2.81
C ALA A 212 -13.95 0.10 1.56
N ALA A 213 -14.55 0.10 0.37
CA ALA A 213 -13.81 0.12 -0.90
C ALA A 213 -13.04 1.43 -1.12
N ILE A 214 -13.60 2.58 -0.73
CA ILE A 214 -12.92 3.88 -0.85
C ILE A 214 -11.65 3.89 -0.02
N PHE A 215 -11.72 3.50 1.27
CA PHE A 215 -10.55 3.52 2.14
C PHE A 215 -9.47 2.52 1.72
N VAL A 216 -9.87 1.31 1.29
CA VAL A 216 -8.91 0.37 0.71
C VAL A 216 -8.23 0.94 -0.55
N GLY A 217 -9.00 1.61 -1.42
CA GLY A 217 -8.44 2.26 -2.61
C GLY A 217 -7.49 3.42 -2.27
N LEU A 218 -7.85 4.24 -1.30
CA LEU A 218 -7.02 5.35 -0.80
C LEU A 218 -5.70 4.84 -0.21
N ASP A 219 -5.72 3.76 0.58
CA ASP A 219 -4.52 3.11 1.11
C ASP A 219 -3.65 2.49 0.00
N ILE A 220 -4.24 1.94 -1.07
CA ILE A 220 -3.47 1.45 -2.22
C ILE A 220 -2.77 2.62 -2.93
N VAL A 221 -3.43 3.77 -3.07
CA VAL A 221 -2.81 4.95 -3.67
C VAL A 221 -1.65 5.47 -2.82
N SER A 222 -1.83 5.60 -1.51
CA SER A 222 -0.74 6.03 -0.61
C SER A 222 0.42 5.03 -0.63
N PHE A 223 0.12 3.73 -0.71
CA PHE A 223 1.12 2.69 -0.85
C PHE A 223 1.91 2.77 -2.18
N ILE A 224 1.25 3.08 -3.30
CA ILE A 224 1.96 3.30 -4.58
C ILE A 224 2.93 4.48 -4.47
N VAL A 225 2.54 5.56 -3.80
CA VAL A 225 3.44 6.70 -3.54
C VAL A 225 4.67 6.25 -2.74
N GLN A 226 4.47 5.42 -1.71
CA GLN A 226 5.57 4.84 -0.93
C GLN A 226 6.47 3.95 -1.79
N LEU A 227 5.92 3.07 -2.63
CA LEU A 227 6.72 2.24 -3.54
C LEU A 227 7.57 3.07 -4.49
N ILE A 228 7.01 4.15 -5.04
CA ILE A 228 7.75 5.06 -5.91
C ILE A 228 8.87 5.74 -5.11
N GLY A 229 8.57 6.33 -3.96
CA GLY A 229 9.59 6.96 -3.10
C GLY A 229 10.70 5.98 -2.68
N GLY A 230 10.34 4.77 -2.26
CA GLY A 230 11.29 3.74 -1.83
C GLY A 230 12.16 3.20 -2.98
N SER A 231 11.60 3.05 -4.18
CA SER A 231 12.36 2.59 -5.35
C SER A 231 13.32 3.64 -5.90
N LEU A 232 13.00 4.93 -5.76
CA LEU A 232 13.86 6.04 -6.15
C LEU A 232 15.00 6.30 -5.17
N ALA A 233 14.92 5.79 -3.94
CA ALA A 233 15.96 5.96 -2.91
C ALA A 233 17.17 5.00 -3.08
N GLY A 234 17.34 4.42 -4.27
CA GLY A 234 18.33 3.37 -4.54
C GLY A 234 19.80 3.81 -4.44
N PRO A 235 20.72 2.85 -4.30
CA PRO A 235 22.16 3.13 -4.24
C PRO A 235 22.65 3.72 -5.57
N GLY A 236 23.33 4.86 -5.51
CA GLY A 236 23.94 5.53 -6.66
C GLY A 236 23.26 6.82 -7.12
N SER A 237 22.09 7.16 -6.56
CA SER A 237 21.47 8.47 -6.78
C SER A 237 22.27 9.59 -6.08
N PRO A 238 22.36 10.79 -6.67
CA PRO A 238 22.87 11.97 -5.99
C PRO A 238 22.16 12.20 -4.63
N PRO A 239 22.85 12.76 -3.61
CA PRO A 239 22.27 12.94 -2.28
C PRO A 239 20.94 13.73 -2.28
N ASP A 240 20.81 14.73 -3.14
CA ASP A 240 19.61 15.54 -3.30
C ASP A 240 18.44 14.75 -3.90
N GLU A 241 18.70 13.85 -4.86
CA GLU A 241 17.70 12.95 -5.42
C GLU A 241 17.24 11.91 -4.40
N GLN A 242 18.18 11.37 -3.61
CA GLN A 242 17.87 10.41 -2.55
C GLN A 242 17.01 11.03 -1.45
N LEU A 243 17.32 12.27 -1.01
CA LEU A 243 16.49 13.02 -0.07
C LEU A 243 15.08 13.27 -0.62
N LYS A 244 14.98 13.65 -1.90
CA LYS A 244 13.68 13.82 -2.56
C LYS A 244 12.88 12.51 -2.59
N ALA A 245 13.54 11.38 -2.84
CA ALA A 245 12.91 10.07 -2.83
C ALA A 245 12.36 9.70 -1.44
N ILE A 246 13.14 9.96 -0.38
CA ILE A 246 12.71 9.77 1.01
C ILE A 246 11.52 10.68 1.34
N HIS A 247 11.51 11.94 0.90
CA HIS A 247 10.36 12.83 1.11
C HIS A 247 9.10 12.34 0.40
N ILE A 248 9.21 11.80 -0.81
CA ILE A 248 8.07 11.19 -1.52
C ILE A 248 7.55 10.00 -0.72
N TYR A 249 8.45 9.15 -0.22
CA TYR A 249 8.11 8.00 0.61
C TYR A 249 7.36 8.44 1.90
N MET A 250 7.92 9.42 2.62
CA MET A 250 7.29 10.01 3.82
C MET A 250 5.92 10.64 3.51
N GLY A 251 5.77 11.28 2.35
CA GLY A 251 4.49 11.80 1.89
C GLY A 251 3.43 10.71 1.76
N GLY A 252 3.80 9.52 1.28
CA GLY A 252 2.92 8.36 1.22
C GLY A 252 2.53 7.83 2.61
N ILE A 253 3.45 7.80 3.56
CA ILE A 253 3.17 7.44 4.96
C ILE A 253 2.20 8.46 5.60
N GLY A 254 2.47 9.75 5.43
CA GLY A 254 1.62 10.81 5.98
C GLY A 254 0.20 10.80 5.38
N LEU A 255 0.09 10.51 4.08
CA LEU A 255 -1.20 10.36 3.41
C LEU A 255 -1.99 9.15 3.95
N GLN A 256 -1.31 8.04 4.21
CA GLN A 256 -1.92 6.86 4.84
C GLN A 256 -2.45 7.18 6.24
N GLU A 257 -1.65 7.85 7.09
CA GLU A 257 -2.10 8.25 8.43
C GLU A 257 -3.32 9.18 8.37
N PHE A 258 -3.31 10.14 7.43
CA PHE A 258 -4.43 11.04 7.24
C PHE A 258 -5.75 10.29 6.95
N PHE A 259 -5.70 9.24 6.12
CA PHE A 259 -6.87 8.41 5.85
C PHE A 259 -7.32 7.59 7.06
N ILE A 260 -6.37 7.08 7.86
CA ILE A 260 -6.68 6.38 9.11
C ILE A 260 -7.40 7.32 10.10
N VAL A 261 -6.94 8.57 10.24
CA VAL A 261 -7.59 9.56 11.12
C VAL A 261 -9.03 9.82 10.66
N ILE A 262 -9.28 9.98 9.36
CA ILE A 262 -10.64 10.11 8.82
C ILE A 262 -11.45 8.84 9.12
N PHE A 263 -10.85 7.66 9.00
CA PHE A 263 -11.52 6.40 9.29
C PHE A 263 -11.88 6.23 10.78
N VAL A 264 -11.03 6.72 11.70
CA VAL A 264 -11.33 6.79 13.13
C VAL A 264 -12.56 7.68 13.37
N ILE A 265 -12.66 8.82 12.68
CA ILE A 265 -13.85 9.68 12.76
C ILE A 265 -15.10 8.91 12.29
N LEU A 266 -15.00 8.10 11.23
CA LEU A 266 -16.10 7.24 10.80
C LEU A 266 -16.48 6.16 11.82
N CYS A 267 -15.51 5.58 12.53
CA CYS A 267 -15.77 4.66 13.64
C CYS A 267 -16.56 5.37 14.76
N ILE A 268 -16.19 6.61 15.09
CA ILE A 268 -16.89 7.43 16.08
C ILE A 268 -18.32 7.74 15.61
N VAL A 269 -18.51 8.10 14.33
CA VAL A 269 -19.84 8.34 13.76
C VAL A 269 -20.71 7.07 13.80
N PHE A 270 -20.14 5.91 13.47
CA PHE A 270 -20.81 4.62 13.62
C PHE A 270 -21.22 4.37 15.07
N GLN A 271 -20.30 4.57 16.02
CA GLN A 271 -20.58 4.39 17.45
C GLN A 271 -21.70 5.32 17.93
N ARG A 272 -21.70 6.59 17.54
CA ARG A 272 -22.78 7.55 17.86
C ARG A 272 -24.12 7.08 17.32
N LYS A 273 -24.17 6.70 16.05
CA LYS A 273 -25.39 6.17 15.42
C LYS A 273 -25.90 4.90 16.10
N MET A 274 -25.00 4.02 16.55
CA MET A 274 -25.39 2.84 17.32
C MET A 274 -25.99 3.19 18.69
N HIS A 275 -25.45 4.20 19.38
CA HIS A 275 -26.03 4.71 20.63
C HIS A 275 -27.37 5.42 20.45
N GLU A 276 -27.66 5.96 19.27
CA GLU A 276 -28.97 6.53 18.93
C GLU A 276 -30.03 5.43 18.68
N ILE A 277 -29.63 4.33 18.05
CA ILE A 277 -30.52 3.20 17.72
C ILE A 277 -30.82 2.33 18.95
N ARG A 278 -29.86 2.19 19.88
CA ARG A 278 -30.00 1.29 21.04
C ARG A 278 -30.59 2.01 22.24
N VAL A 279 -31.54 1.33 22.91
CA VAL A 279 -32.21 1.81 24.12
C VAL A 279 -31.26 1.80 25.33
N GLU A 280 -30.41 0.78 25.44
CA GLU A 280 -29.45 0.65 26.54
C GLU A 280 -28.26 1.59 26.33
N LYS A 281 -28.12 2.55 27.25
CA LYS A 281 -27.05 3.56 27.23
C LYS A 281 -26.08 3.35 28.38
N GLY A 282 -24.81 3.69 28.15
CA GLY A 282 -23.74 3.65 29.16
C GLY A 282 -22.56 2.78 28.76
N ILE A 283 -21.42 3.01 29.42
CA ILE A 283 -20.13 2.35 29.11
C ILE A 283 -20.21 0.84 29.35
N LYS A 284 -20.88 0.39 30.41
CA LYS A 284 -21.04 -1.05 30.70
C LYS A 284 -21.82 -1.78 29.61
N ALA A 285 -22.93 -1.18 29.16
CA ALA A 285 -23.73 -1.72 28.06
C ALA A 285 -22.93 -1.74 26.74
N PHE A 286 -22.15 -0.69 26.48
CA PHE A 286 -21.25 -0.64 25.32
C PHE A 286 -20.23 -1.78 25.32
N ILE A 287 -19.45 -1.94 26.39
CA ILE A 287 -18.39 -2.97 26.46
C ILE A 287 -18.97 -4.40 26.46
N ALA A 288 -20.14 -4.59 27.07
CA ALA A 288 -20.81 -5.90 27.06
C ALA A 288 -21.40 -6.25 25.68
N SER A 289 -21.79 -5.24 24.89
CA SER A 289 -22.43 -5.43 23.60
C SER A 289 -21.50 -5.98 22.53
N ASP A 290 -22.07 -6.79 21.66
CA ASP A 290 -21.37 -7.41 20.52
C ASP A 290 -20.80 -6.38 19.53
N TRP A 291 -21.55 -5.33 19.23
CA TRP A 291 -21.07 -4.25 18.37
C TRP A 291 -19.98 -3.40 19.07
N GLY A 292 -20.10 -3.18 20.38
CA GLY A 292 -19.12 -2.40 21.14
C GLY A 292 -17.77 -3.11 21.28
N LYS A 293 -17.77 -4.44 21.45
CA LYS A 293 -16.52 -5.24 21.40
C LYS A 293 -15.80 -5.07 20.07
N LEU A 294 -16.52 -5.09 18.95
CA LEU A 294 -15.93 -4.88 17.62
C LEU A 294 -15.43 -3.44 17.41
N VAL A 295 -16.17 -2.44 17.88
CA VAL A 295 -15.71 -1.03 17.83
C VAL A 295 -14.45 -0.85 18.67
N CYS A 296 -14.39 -1.46 19.86
CA CYS A 296 -13.19 -1.45 20.70
C CYS A 296 -12.01 -2.12 20.00
N ALA A 297 -12.23 -3.29 19.37
CA ALA A 297 -11.21 -3.97 18.57
C ALA A 297 -10.69 -3.10 17.42
N LEU A 298 -11.59 -2.39 16.72
CA LEU A 298 -11.20 -1.42 15.68
C LEU A 298 -10.34 -0.30 16.26
N TYR A 299 -10.73 0.34 17.37
CA TYR A 299 -9.93 1.41 17.96
C TYR A 299 -8.55 0.93 18.42
N VAL A 300 -8.48 -0.21 19.10
CA VAL A 300 -7.19 -0.77 19.55
C VAL A 300 -6.30 -1.08 18.34
N SER A 301 -6.85 -1.73 17.31
CA SER A 301 -6.08 -2.03 16.10
C SER A 301 -5.62 -0.77 15.37
N LEU A 302 -6.49 0.23 15.18
CA LEU A 302 -6.15 1.47 14.50
C LEU A 302 -5.10 2.27 15.29
N ALA A 303 -5.22 2.32 16.63
CA ALA A 303 -4.23 2.96 17.47
C ALA A 303 -2.85 2.30 17.37
N MET A 304 -2.79 0.97 17.36
CA MET A 304 -1.52 0.25 17.17
C MET A 304 -0.90 0.51 15.80
N ILE A 305 -1.71 0.57 14.74
CA ILE A 305 -1.22 0.88 13.40
C ILE A 305 -0.73 2.33 13.31
N SER A 306 -1.46 3.29 13.90
CA SER A 306 -1.03 4.70 13.98
C SER A 306 0.29 4.86 14.74
N ILE A 307 0.50 4.15 15.86
CA ILE A 307 1.79 4.17 16.58
C ILE A 307 2.93 3.78 15.65
N ARG A 308 2.76 2.70 14.89
CA ARG A 308 3.75 2.23 13.91
C ARG A 308 3.99 3.26 12.82
N ILE A 309 2.94 3.84 12.25
CA ILE A 309 3.05 4.84 11.17
C ILE A 309 3.76 6.10 11.65
N ILE A 310 3.47 6.57 12.87
CA ILE A 310 4.17 7.69 13.51
C ILE A 310 5.64 7.33 13.74
N TYR A 311 5.94 6.12 14.25
CA TYR A 311 7.31 5.65 14.38
C TYR A 311 8.05 5.70 13.05
N ARG A 312 7.47 5.18 11.96
CA ARG A 312 8.07 5.23 10.62
C ARG A 312 8.28 6.66 10.15
N LEU A 313 7.31 7.54 10.33
CA LEU A 313 7.46 8.94 9.95
C LEU A 313 8.64 9.62 10.70
N ILE A 314 8.77 9.36 12.00
CA ILE A 314 9.86 9.90 12.83
C ILE A 314 11.21 9.28 12.42
N GLU A 315 11.26 7.97 12.23
CA GLU A 315 12.44 7.21 11.80
C GLU A 315 13.04 7.81 10.53
N PHE A 316 12.23 8.01 9.49
CA PHE A 316 12.68 8.62 8.23
C PHE A 316 12.96 10.12 8.33
N SER A 317 12.24 10.85 9.20
CA SER A 317 12.51 12.28 9.43
C SER A 317 13.82 12.55 10.14
N GLY A 318 14.27 11.63 11.00
CA GLY A 318 15.53 11.71 11.74
C GLY A 318 16.76 11.37 10.90
N GLY A 319 16.56 10.83 9.69
CA GLY A 319 17.62 10.40 8.78
C GLY A 319 18.35 9.12 9.23
N GLU A 320 19.27 8.65 8.39
CA GLU A 320 20.08 7.42 8.62
C GLU A 320 21.39 7.69 9.39
N GLY A 321 21.53 8.88 9.99
CA GLY A 321 22.73 9.26 10.74
C GLY A 321 22.90 8.44 12.02
N GLN A 322 24.15 8.29 12.48
CA GLN A 322 24.46 7.67 13.78
C GLN A 322 23.79 8.41 14.97
N ASP A 323 23.39 9.66 14.75
CA ASP A 323 22.70 10.49 15.73
C ASP A 323 21.22 10.09 15.92
N ASN A 324 20.68 9.21 15.07
CA ASN A 324 19.31 8.73 15.17
C ASN A 324 19.23 7.43 16.02
N PRO A 325 18.78 7.50 17.29
CA PRO A 325 18.71 6.32 18.16
C PRO A 325 17.71 5.27 17.66
N LEU A 326 16.71 5.67 16.88
CA LEU A 326 15.66 4.77 16.36
C LEU A 326 16.22 3.77 15.35
N VAL A 327 17.18 4.21 14.54
CA VAL A 327 17.78 3.41 13.47
C VAL A 327 19.00 2.64 13.97
N THR A 328 19.68 3.14 15.01
CA THR A 328 20.88 2.52 15.59
C THR A 328 20.58 1.50 16.69
N HIS A 329 19.41 1.53 17.32
CA HIS A 329 19.06 0.58 18.38
C HIS A 329 17.91 -0.33 17.96
N GLU A 330 18.22 -1.62 17.81
CA GLU A 330 17.28 -2.65 17.39
C GLU A 330 16.00 -2.74 18.26
N VAL A 331 16.12 -2.37 19.54
CA VAL A 331 15.00 -2.44 20.50
C VAL A 331 13.80 -1.61 20.06
N TYR A 332 14.02 -0.43 19.48
CA TYR A 332 12.92 0.43 19.02
C TYR A 332 12.14 -0.20 17.89
N PHE A 333 12.81 -0.88 16.95
CA PHE A 333 12.15 -1.64 15.90
C PHE A 333 11.20 -2.69 16.49
N TYR A 334 11.64 -3.49 17.47
CA TYR A 334 10.73 -4.49 18.04
C TYR A 334 9.56 -3.89 18.84
N ILE A 335 9.78 -2.79 19.55
CA ILE A 335 8.73 -2.18 20.40
C ILE A 335 7.74 -1.34 19.59
N LEU A 336 8.19 -0.65 18.55
CA LEU A 336 7.40 0.35 17.82
C LEU A 336 6.99 -0.10 16.41
N GLU A 337 7.65 -1.10 15.84
CA GLU A 337 7.25 -1.73 14.59
C GLU A 337 6.56 -3.08 14.84
N ALA A 338 7.27 -4.00 15.51
CA ALA A 338 6.83 -5.39 15.60
C ALA A 338 5.68 -5.59 16.60
N ALA A 339 5.82 -5.06 17.82
CA ALA A 339 4.83 -5.23 18.88
C ALA A 339 3.46 -4.61 18.55
N PRO A 340 3.34 -3.39 17.97
CA PRO A 340 2.04 -2.83 17.65
C PRO A 340 1.31 -3.67 16.60
N MET A 341 2.01 -4.18 15.58
CA MET A 341 1.40 -5.07 14.59
C MET A 341 0.95 -6.41 15.17
N PHE A 342 1.78 -6.99 16.04
CA PHE A 342 1.41 -8.19 16.76
C PHE A 342 0.13 -7.96 17.57
N LEU A 343 0.03 -6.84 18.30
CA LEU A 343 -1.14 -6.48 19.09
C LEU A 343 -2.37 -6.18 18.22
N ALA A 344 -2.20 -5.54 17.06
CA ALA A 344 -3.29 -5.30 16.10
C ALA A 344 -3.87 -6.63 15.58
N LEU A 345 -3.01 -7.57 15.17
CA LEU A 345 -3.43 -8.90 14.72
C LEU A 345 -4.03 -9.74 15.86
N LEU A 346 -3.46 -9.66 17.06
CA LEU A 346 -3.97 -10.34 18.25
C LEU A 346 -5.36 -9.82 18.64
N THR A 347 -5.62 -8.52 18.50
CA THR A 347 -6.91 -7.93 18.81
C THR A 347 -8.04 -8.57 18.00
N PHE A 348 -7.84 -8.80 16.70
CA PHE A 348 -8.81 -9.49 15.86
C PHE A 348 -8.85 -11.01 16.05
N ASN A 349 -7.81 -11.62 16.61
CA ASN A 349 -7.88 -13.01 17.09
C ASN A 349 -8.79 -13.10 18.33
N ILE A 350 -8.68 -12.17 19.28
CA ILE A 350 -9.51 -12.17 20.50
C ILE A 350 -10.96 -11.83 20.15
N VAL A 351 -11.16 -10.76 19.37
CA VAL A 351 -12.48 -10.27 18.95
C VAL A 351 -12.68 -10.57 17.47
N HIS A 352 -12.93 -11.85 17.16
CA HIS A 352 -13.14 -12.27 15.78
C HIS A 352 -14.51 -11.83 15.25
N PRO A 353 -14.59 -11.02 14.17
CA PRO A 353 -15.85 -10.53 13.60
C PRO A 353 -16.81 -11.64 13.17
N GLY A 354 -16.30 -12.79 12.73
CA GLY A 354 -17.11 -13.95 12.36
C GLY A 354 -17.76 -14.68 13.54
N LYS A 355 -17.31 -14.44 14.78
CA LYS A 355 -17.98 -14.93 15.99
C LYS A 355 -19.20 -14.08 16.32
N ILE A 356 -19.12 -12.78 16.04
CA ILE A 356 -20.10 -11.78 16.47
C ILE A 356 -21.19 -11.57 15.42
N MET A 357 -20.82 -11.42 14.15
CA MET A 357 -21.79 -11.27 13.06
C MET A 357 -22.13 -12.64 12.47
N GLN A 358 -23.22 -13.26 12.93
CA GLN A 358 -23.70 -14.55 12.42
C GLN A 358 -25.06 -14.39 11.72
N GLY A 359 -25.34 -15.21 10.70
CA GLY A 359 -26.64 -15.23 10.01
C GLY A 359 -26.64 -14.70 8.57
N PRO A 360 -27.82 -14.62 7.91
CA PRO A 360 -27.94 -14.34 6.47
C PRO A 360 -27.39 -12.97 6.03
N LEU A 361 -27.42 -11.97 6.92
CA LEU A 361 -26.92 -10.62 6.67
C LEU A 361 -25.41 -10.46 7.00
N SER A 362 -24.75 -11.52 7.44
CA SER A 362 -23.32 -11.47 7.81
C SER A 362 -22.41 -11.41 6.57
N ASP A 363 -22.88 -11.92 5.42
CA ASP A 363 -22.11 -11.92 4.18
C ASP A 363 -22.57 -10.78 3.27
N MET A 364 -21.97 -9.61 3.51
CA MET A 364 -22.13 -8.44 2.63
C MET A 364 -21.75 -8.79 1.18
N PRO A 365 -22.55 -8.38 0.17
CA PRO A 365 -22.22 -8.57 -1.24
C PRO A 365 -20.95 -7.80 -1.63
N GLY A 366 -20.14 -8.39 -2.51
CA GLY A 366 -18.92 -7.74 -3.00
C GLY A 366 -19.23 -6.46 -3.79
N LEU A 367 -18.27 -5.51 -3.80
CA LEU A 367 -18.42 -4.22 -4.48
C LEU A 367 -18.85 -4.36 -5.94
N PHE A 368 -18.24 -5.29 -6.68
CA PHE A 368 -18.58 -5.51 -8.09
C PHE A 368 -20.02 -6.01 -8.28
N SER A 369 -20.49 -6.90 -7.40
CA SER A 369 -21.90 -7.34 -7.41
C SER A 369 -22.82 -6.16 -7.11
N PHE A 370 -22.51 -5.38 -6.07
CA PHE A 370 -23.29 -4.22 -5.69
C PHE A 370 -23.38 -3.17 -6.81
N ILE A 371 -22.27 -2.87 -7.49
CA ILE A 371 -22.26 -1.97 -8.64
C ILE A 371 -23.07 -2.55 -9.79
N LYS A 372 -22.89 -3.84 -10.11
CA LYS A 372 -23.65 -4.53 -11.17
C LYS A 372 -25.15 -4.49 -10.91
N ASP A 373 -25.58 -4.72 -9.67
CA ASP A 373 -26.99 -4.71 -9.27
C ASP A 373 -27.58 -3.30 -9.33
N LYS A 374 -26.81 -2.28 -8.91
CA LYS A 374 -27.22 -0.86 -9.03
C LYS A 374 -27.33 -0.41 -10.49
N VAL A 375 -26.41 -0.85 -11.35
CA VAL A 375 -26.44 -0.57 -12.79
C VAL A 375 -27.61 -1.28 -13.46
N ARG A 376 -27.86 -2.55 -13.12
CA ARG A 376 -29.03 -3.31 -13.60
C ARG A 376 -30.34 -2.67 -13.15
N GLY A 377 -30.44 -2.25 -11.88
CA GLY A 377 -31.61 -1.57 -11.35
C GLY A 377 -31.88 -0.23 -12.05
N ARG A 378 -30.83 0.55 -12.35
CA ARG A 378 -30.96 1.78 -13.15
C ARG A 378 -31.41 1.50 -14.58
N LYS A 379 -30.83 0.50 -15.25
CA LYS A 379 -31.25 0.09 -16.60
C LYS A 379 -32.70 -0.42 -16.60
N GLY A 380 -33.10 -1.22 -15.61
CA GLY A 380 -34.48 -1.68 -15.46
C GLY A 380 -35.46 -0.54 -15.24
N LYS A 381 -35.11 0.45 -14.40
CA LYS A 381 -35.95 1.63 -14.19
C LYS A 381 -36.07 2.48 -15.46
N GLN A 382 -34.97 2.67 -16.18
CA GLN A 382 -34.97 3.39 -17.46
C GLN A 382 -35.86 2.69 -18.50
N LEU A 383 -35.83 1.35 -18.59
CA LEU A 383 -36.72 0.60 -19.48
C LEU A 383 -38.20 0.71 -19.10
N LEU A 384 -38.51 0.78 -17.79
CA LEU A 384 -39.89 0.98 -17.32
C LEU A 384 -40.39 2.40 -17.61
N ASP A 385 -39.53 3.41 -17.43
CA ASP A 385 -39.86 4.80 -17.75
C ASP A 385 -40.09 4.95 -19.28
N ASP A 386 -39.20 4.40 -20.12
CA ASP A 386 -39.34 4.37 -21.59
C ASP A 386 -40.64 3.64 -22.04
N GLN A 387 -40.99 2.52 -21.39
CA GLN A 387 -42.21 1.79 -21.67
C GLN A 387 -43.47 2.54 -21.19
N SER A 388 -43.38 3.30 -20.10
CA SER A 388 -44.48 4.12 -19.62
C SER A 388 -44.77 5.29 -20.55
N ASP A 389 -43.74 5.97 -21.06
CA ASP A 389 -43.88 7.09 -21.99
C ASP A 389 -44.49 6.62 -23.33
N SER A 390 -44.10 5.44 -23.83
CA SER A 390 -44.70 4.86 -25.04
C SER A 390 -46.18 4.46 -24.87
N ASN A 391 -46.61 4.08 -23.66
CA ASN A 391 -48.01 3.75 -23.39
C ASN A 391 -48.90 5.00 -23.21
N VAL A 392 -48.33 6.11 -22.73
CA VAL A 392 -49.04 7.39 -22.61
C VAL A 392 -49.31 8.00 -24.00
N GLU A 393 -48.41 7.81 -24.96
CA GLU A 393 -48.58 8.28 -26.35
C GLU A 393 -49.71 7.57 -27.12
N MET A 394 -50.07 6.34 -26.71
CA MET A 394 -51.15 5.54 -27.31
C MET A 394 -52.55 5.76 -26.67
N GLY A 395 -52.67 6.63 -25.66
CA GLY A 395 -53.88 6.78 -24.83
C GLY A 395 -54.95 7.76 -25.32
N HIS A 396 -54.74 8.53 -26.38
CA HIS A 396 -55.69 9.58 -26.82
C HIS A 396 -56.67 9.13 -27.92
N ARG A 397 -57.59 8.21 -27.59
CA ARG A 397 -58.92 8.16 -28.21
C ARG A 397 -59.90 7.33 -27.36
N TYR A 398 -60.57 7.98 -26.41
CA TYR A 398 -61.83 7.47 -25.88
C TYR A 398 -62.76 8.64 -25.57
N GLU A 399 -63.84 8.78 -26.34
CA GLU A 399 -64.95 9.70 -26.08
C GLU A 399 -65.83 9.16 -24.94
N PRO A 400 -66.35 10.01 -24.04
CA PRO A 400 -67.20 9.55 -22.96
C PRO A 400 -68.67 9.54 -23.39
N THR A 401 -69.32 8.37 -23.35
CA THR A 401 -70.78 8.27 -23.32
C THR A 401 -71.25 8.11 -21.87
N ARG A 402 -72.19 8.96 -21.48
CA ARG A 402 -72.73 9.17 -20.14
C ARG A 402 -73.93 8.24 -19.91
N THR A 403 -73.94 7.45 -18.83
CA THR A 403 -75.18 7.04 -18.11
C THR A 403 -74.92 6.34 -16.76
N THR A 404 -75.49 6.95 -15.71
CA THR A 404 -76.24 6.41 -14.53
C THR A 404 -75.78 5.19 -13.69
N GLU A 405 -75.68 5.48 -12.38
CA GLU A 405 -76.12 4.72 -11.18
C GLU A 405 -75.66 3.26 -10.95
N SER A 406 -74.96 3.02 -9.82
CA SER A 406 -75.52 2.30 -8.64
C SER A 406 -74.43 1.85 -7.64
N HIS A 407 -74.55 2.35 -6.40
CA HIS A 407 -74.50 1.62 -5.12
C HIS A 407 -73.66 0.30 -4.97
N ILE A 408 -72.70 0.29 -4.02
CA ILE A 408 -72.62 -0.60 -2.80
C ILE A 408 -71.17 -0.88 -2.29
N LYS A 409 -70.98 -0.54 -1.00
CA LYS A 409 -70.13 -1.06 0.13
C LYS A 409 -68.81 -1.86 -0.07
N GLU A 410 -67.80 -1.38 0.68
CA GLU A 410 -66.70 -2.01 1.49
C GLU A 410 -66.68 -3.54 1.74
N PRO A 411 -65.55 -4.21 2.13
CA PRO A 411 -64.58 -3.76 3.17
C PRO A 411 -63.09 -4.20 3.12
N SER A 412 -62.30 -3.54 4.00
CA SER A 412 -61.11 -3.91 4.79
C SER A 412 -60.46 -5.32 4.65
N ARG A 413 -59.14 -5.35 4.48
CA ARG A 413 -58.26 -6.50 4.77
C ARG A 413 -57.01 -6.09 5.55
N TYR A 414 -57.03 -6.36 6.86
CA TYR A 414 -55.87 -6.84 7.61
C TYR A 414 -56.29 -8.12 8.33
N GLY A 415 -55.53 -9.18 8.09
CA GLY A 415 -55.63 -10.50 8.71
C GLY A 415 -54.35 -11.25 8.36
#